data_AF-A0A954JNW9-F1
#
_entry.id   AF-A0A954JNW9-F1
#
_cell.length_a   1.000
_cell.length_b   1.000
_cell.length_c   1.000
_cell.angle_alpha   90.00
_cell.angle_beta   90.00
_cell.angle_gamma   90.00
#
_symmetry.space_group_name_H-M   'P 1'
#
loop_
_entity.id
_entity.type
_entity.pdbx_description
1 polymer ?
#
loop_
_entity_poly.entity_id
_entity_poly.type
_entity_poly.pdbx_seq_one_letter_code
_entity_poly.pdbx_strand_id
1 'polypeptide(L)'
;MVRNRALLTASLLGLLLGGSACVSETTSSQDFGDLNARQAAPTACWVAESAGRQVGYLVRFEEGGGAGSVLLSVRNAQNQDLGWIDATGRAWRYRPHEDPEWISTGSTVHGIQGILGLATLPTLQSCELSDLPGAK
;
A
#
# COMPACT_ATOMS: atom_id res chain seq x y z
N MET A 1 63.19 22.90 -37.54
CA MET A 1 63.72 24.17 -37.00
C MET A 1 62.53 25.14 -36.89
N VAL A 2 62.31 25.74 -35.71
CA VAL A 2 61.53 27.00 -35.44
C VAL A 2 60.00 26.93 -35.76
N ARG A 3 59.03 26.85 -34.81
CA ARG A 3 58.61 27.71 -33.67
C ARG A 3 57.90 29.03 -34.10
N ASN A 4 56.58 29.13 -33.85
CA ASN A 4 55.81 30.33 -33.42
C ASN A 4 54.30 30.08 -33.69
N ARG A 5 53.39 29.92 -32.73
CA ARG A 5 52.84 30.81 -31.67
C ARG A 5 52.17 32.11 -32.16
N ALA A 6 51.00 32.35 -31.55
CA ALA A 6 50.17 33.57 -31.47
C ALA A 6 49.00 33.60 -32.47
N LEU A 7 47.77 33.28 -32.05
CA LEU A 7 46.81 34.07 -31.26
C LEU A 7 46.00 35.02 -32.14
N LEU A 8 44.67 34.88 -32.09
CA LEU A 8 43.64 35.92 -31.94
C LEU A 8 42.28 35.23 -32.20
N THR A 9 41.62 34.69 -31.16
CA THR A 9 40.52 35.34 -30.41
C THR A 9 39.43 35.95 -31.29
N ALA A 10 38.24 35.34 -31.28
CA ALA A 10 36.93 36.00 -31.09
C ALA A 10 35.82 35.17 -31.73
N SER A 11 35.07 34.43 -30.91
CA SER A 11 33.66 34.04 -31.11
C SER A 11 33.23 33.36 -29.80
N LEU A 12 33.07 34.15 -28.73
CA LEU A 12 31.73 34.56 -28.24
C LEU A 12 30.77 33.36 -28.28
N LEU A 13 30.72 32.52 -27.24
CA LEU A 13 29.97 32.81 -26.01
C LEU A 13 28.50 33.15 -26.32
N GLY A 14 27.75 32.18 -26.82
CA GLY A 14 26.33 32.35 -27.07
C GLY A 14 25.65 31.01 -27.29
N LEU A 15 25.39 30.27 -26.20
CA LEU A 15 24.26 29.34 -26.09
C LEU A 15 24.15 28.77 -24.65
N LEU A 16 24.22 29.64 -23.63
CA LEU A 16 23.82 29.32 -22.25
C LEU A 16 22.53 30.07 -21.91
N LEU A 17 21.55 30.02 -22.81
CA LEU A 17 20.17 30.38 -22.49
C LEU A 17 19.55 29.16 -21.80
N GLY A 18 19.88 29.01 -20.51
CA GLY A 18 19.17 28.14 -19.60
C GLY A 18 17.72 28.58 -19.56
N GLY A 19 16.88 27.87 -20.31
CA GLY A 19 15.43 27.97 -20.21
C GLY A 19 15.04 27.53 -18.82
N SER A 20 14.90 28.52 -17.93
CA SER A 20 14.21 28.34 -16.66
C SER A 20 12.75 28.01 -17.01
N ALA A 21 12.44 26.72 -17.12
CA ALA A 21 11.09 26.25 -17.31
C ALA A 21 10.37 26.49 -15.99
N CYS A 22 9.76 27.67 -15.84
CA CYS A 22 8.81 27.93 -14.77
C CYS A 22 7.65 26.94 -14.92
N VAL A 23 7.66 25.89 -14.10
CA VAL A 23 6.49 25.05 -13.89
C VAL A 23 5.57 25.84 -12.97
N SER A 24 4.45 26.33 -13.51
CA SER A 24 3.38 26.91 -12.71
C SER A 24 2.52 25.78 -12.17
N GLU A 25 2.66 25.48 -10.88
CA GLU A 25 1.74 24.60 -10.18
C GLU A 25 0.48 25.38 -9.83
N THR A 26 -0.67 24.92 -10.35
CA THR A 26 -1.98 25.47 -9.99
C THR A 26 -2.63 24.52 -9.00
N THR A 27 -2.57 24.87 -7.71
CA THR A 27 -3.28 24.14 -6.66
C THR A 27 -4.74 24.61 -6.65
N SER A 28 -5.66 23.76 -7.12
CA SER A 28 -7.09 23.96 -6.91
C SER A 28 -7.48 23.22 -5.64
N SER A 29 -7.83 23.95 -4.58
CA SER A 29 -8.50 23.35 -3.42
C SER A 29 -9.98 23.22 -3.74
N GLN A 30 -10.45 21.99 -3.94
CA GLN A 30 -11.89 21.72 -3.88
C GLN A 30 -12.32 21.79 -2.41
N ASP A 31 -13.33 22.60 -2.12
CA ASP A 31 -14.03 22.55 -0.84
C ASP A 31 -14.92 21.31 -0.87
N PHE A 32 -14.44 20.23 -0.25
CA PHE A 32 -15.16 18.96 -0.15
C PHE A 32 -16.22 18.97 0.97
N GLY A 33 -16.42 20.11 1.64
CA GLY A 33 -17.25 20.21 2.84
C GLY A 33 -16.64 19.43 4.00
N ASP A 34 -17.46 19.15 5.01
CA ASP A 34 -17.05 18.42 6.21
C ASP A 34 -16.87 16.92 5.90
N LEU A 35 -15.69 16.57 5.40
CA LEU A 35 -15.27 15.19 5.17
C LEU A 35 -15.00 14.51 6.51
N ASN A 36 -16.08 14.04 7.14
CA ASN A 36 -15.97 13.12 8.26
C ASN A 36 -15.51 11.75 7.74
N ALA A 37 -14.20 11.56 7.65
CA ALA A 37 -13.59 10.28 7.33
C ALA A 37 -14.09 9.23 8.35
N ARG A 38 -14.99 8.36 7.92
CA ARG A 38 -15.44 7.24 8.74
C ARG A 38 -14.36 6.18 8.74
N GLN A 39 -13.57 6.17 9.81
CA GLN A 39 -12.62 5.10 10.05
C GLN A 39 -13.36 3.95 10.75
N ALA A 40 -13.44 2.78 10.10
CA ALA A 40 -13.94 1.58 10.76
C ALA A 40 -12.92 1.14 11.83
N ALA A 41 -13.40 0.89 13.05
CA ALA A 41 -12.57 0.34 14.11
C ALA A 41 -12.38 -1.18 13.89
N PRO A 42 -11.19 -1.73 14.19
CA PRO A 42 -11.01 -3.17 14.17
C PRO A 42 -11.85 -3.81 15.30
N THR A 43 -12.49 -4.94 15.01
CA THR A 43 -13.39 -5.64 15.94
C THR A 43 -12.87 -7.00 16.37
N ALA A 44 -11.94 -7.59 15.63
CA ALA A 44 -11.24 -8.82 16.00
C ALA A 44 -9.91 -8.96 15.27
N CYS A 45 -8.97 -9.74 15.83
CA CYS A 45 -7.74 -10.10 15.16
C CYS A 45 -7.37 -11.56 15.35
N TRP A 46 -6.62 -12.08 14.38
CA TRP A 46 -5.98 -13.39 14.45
C TRP A 46 -4.54 -13.30 13.96
N VAL A 47 -3.66 -14.04 14.62
CA VAL A 47 -2.31 -14.34 14.13
C VAL A 47 -2.42 -15.47 13.10
N ALA A 48 -1.85 -15.25 11.92
CA ALA A 48 -1.71 -16.27 10.90
C ALA A 48 -0.35 -16.97 11.05
N GLU A 49 -0.38 -18.28 11.24
CA GLU A 49 0.82 -19.11 11.40
C GLU A 49 0.93 -20.14 10.27
N SER A 50 2.16 -20.38 9.81
CA SER A 50 2.49 -21.42 8.86
C SER A 50 3.80 -22.08 9.28
N ALA A 51 3.81 -23.41 9.33
CA ALA A 51 4.96 -24.20 9.78
C ALA A 51 5.54 -23.74 11.15
N GLY A 52 4.67 -23.39 12.10
CA GLY A 52 5.07 -22.95 13.44
C GLY A 52 5.67 -21.55 13.52
N ARG A 53 5.57 -20.76 12.44
CA ARG A 53 6.03 -19.38 12.39
C ARG A 53 4.87 -18.44 12.07
N GLN A 54 4.81 -17.31 12.77
CA GLN A 54 3.93 -16.21 12.39
C GLN A 54 4.32 -15.66 11.01
N VAL A 55 3.34 -15.64 10.10
CA VAL A 55 3.49 -15.13 8.74
C VAL A 55 2.69 -13.84 8.51
N GLY A 56 1.73 -13.54 9.38
CA GLY A 56 0.92 -12.34 9.25
C GLY A 56 -0.20 -12.24 10.27
N TYR A 57 -1.14 -11.35 9.97
CA TYR A 57 -2.35 -11.13 10.76
C TYR A 57 -3.57 -11.08 9.85
N LEU A 58 -4.71 -11.48 10.41
CA LEU A 58 -6.03 -11.19 9.87
C LEU A 58 -6.72 -10.21 10.82
N VAL A 59 -7.20 -9.08 10.32
CA VAL A 59 -7.90 -8.07 11.13
C VAL A 59 -9.29 -7.85 10.56
N ARG A 60 -10.31 -7.97 11.41
CA ARG A 60 -11.69 -7.74 11.03
C ARG A 60 -12.11 -6.32 11.33
N PHE A 61 -12.80 -5.73 10.37
CA PHE A 61 -13.46 -4.44 10.49
C PHE A 61 -14.96 -4.63 10.23
N GLU A 62 -15.77 -3.90 10.98
CA GLU A 62 -17.21 -3.78 10.72
C GLU A 62 -17.48 -2.33 10.31
N GLU A 63 -18.03 -2.12 9.12
CA GLU A 63 -18.40 -0.77 8.68
C GLU A 63 -19.72 -0.33 9.33
N GLY A 64 -19.69 0.79 10.04
CA GLY A 64 -20.89 1.42 10.58
C GLY A 64 -21.64 2.18 9.48
N GLY A 65 -22.75 1.63 8.98
CA GLY A 65 -23.62 2.38 8.05
C GLY A 65 -24.61 1.60 7.18
N GLY A 66 -24.55 0.26 7.17
CA GLY A 66 -25.45 -0.59 6.39
C GLY A 66 -25.21 -2.06 6.71
N ALA A 67 -26.15 -2.93 6.36
CA ALA A 67 -26.17 -4.33 6.78
C ALA A 67 -24.84 -5.08 6.49
N GLY A 68 -24.04 -5.29 7.53
CA GLY A 68 -23.11 -6.42 7.65
C GLY A 68 -21.93 -6.48 6.67
N SER A 69 -21.44 -5.35 6.14
CA SER A 69 -20.18 -5.36 5.38
C SER A 69 -19.01 -5.60 6.35
N VAL A 70 -18.66 -6.88 6.49
CA VAL A 70 -17.42 -7.32 7.12
C VAL A 70 -16.30 -7.18 6.09
N LEU A 71 -15.24 -6.49 6.48
CA LEU A 71 -13.99 -6.45 5.75
C LEU A 71 -12.91 -7.11 6.59
N LEU A 72 -12.17 -8.03 5.98
CA LEU A 72 -11.04 -8.69 6.62
C LEU A 72 -9.75 -8.20 5.95
N SER A 73 -8.95 -7.40 6.64
CA SER A 73 -7.62 -7.03 6.17
C SER A 73 -6.62 -8.15 6.46
N VAL A 74 -5.77 -8.46 5.49
CA VAL A 74 -4.67 -9.41 5.63
C VAL A 74 -3.36 -8.63 5.65
N ARG A 75 -2.58 -8.83 6.72
CA ARG A 75 -1.32 -8.11 6.96
C ARG A 75 -0.14 -9.05 7.01
N ASN A 76 1.04 -8.57 6.63
CA ASN A 76 2.28 -9.31 6.89
C ASN A 76 2.70 -9.25 8.38
N ALA A 77 3.78 -9.94 8.72
CA ALA A 77 4.31 -9.94 10.08
C ALA A 77 4.78 -8.56 10.58
N GLN A 78 5.07 -7.63 9.66
CA GLN A 78 5.39 -6.23 9.96
C GLN A 78 4.14 -5.34 10.03
N ASN A 79 2.94 -5.94 10.04
CA ASN A 79 1.65 -5.26 10.12
C ASN A 79 1.36 -4.29 8.96
N GLN A 80 1.94 -4.53 7.79
CA GLN A 80 1.57 -3.83 6.56
C GLN A 80 0.36 -4.52 5.93
N ASP A 81 -0.65 -3.76 5.55
CA ASP A 81 -1.82 -4.26 4.80
C ASP A 81 -1.37 -4.75 3.41
N LEU A 82 -1.59 -6.04 3.14
CA LEU A 82 -1.23 -6.68 1.87
C LEU A 82 -2.45 -6.98 0.99
N GLY A 83 -3.65 -6.93 1.54
CA GLY A 83 -4.86 -7.21 0.81
C GLY A 83 -6.06 -7.30 1.74
N TRP A 84 -7.21 -7.63 1.16
CA TRP A 84 -8.44 -7.80 1.93
C TRP A 84 -9.29 -8.93 1.37
N ILE A 85 -10.20 -9.40 2.23
CA ILE A 85 -11.22 -10.38 1.91
C ILE A 85 -12.56 -9.77 2.33
N ASP A 86 -13.51 -9.73 1.39
CA ASP A 86 -14.84 -9.20 1.68
C ASP A 86 -15.78 -10.23 2.30
N ALA A 87 -16.98 -9.79 2.67
CA ALA A 87 -18.02 -10.65 3.26
C ALA A 87 -18.45 -11.83 2.37
N THR A 88 -18.19 -11.77 1.06
CA THR A 88 -18.50 -12.85 0.10
C THR A 88 -17.32 -13.81 -0.11
N GLY A 89 -16.19 -13.58 0.55
CA GLY A 89 -14.99 -14.40 0.44
C GLY A 89 -14.13 -14.10 -0.79
N ARG A 90 -14.34 -12.96 -1.46
CA ARG A 90 -13.46 -12.52 -2.56
C ARG A 90 -12.19 -11.93 -1.98
N ALA A 91 -11.05 -12.46 -2.39
CA ALA A 91 -9.74 -12.05 -1.91
C ALA A 91 -9.02 -11.17 -2.96
N TRP A 92 -8.47 -10.05 -2.50
CA TRP A 92 -7.73 -9.09 -3.30
C TRP A 92 -6.38 -8.81 -2.66
N ARG A 93 -5.33 -8.70 -3.46
CA ARG A 93 -3.96 -8.39 -3.02
C ARG A 93 -3.54 -7.03 -3.54
N TYR A 94 -3.05 -6.19 -2.64
CA TYR A 94 -2.40 -4.94 -3.02
C TYR A 94 -1.06 -5.21 -3.70
N ARG A 95 -0.82 -4.50 -4.80
CA ARG A 95 0.46 -4.46 -5.50
C ARG A 95 0.96 -3.02 -5.49
N PRO A 96 2.22 -2.77 -5.11
CA PRO A 96 2.76 -1.41 -5.12
C PRO A 96 2.63 -0.78 -6.51
N HIS A 97 1.99 0.39 -6.56
CA HIS A 97 1.79 1.17 -7.80
C HIS A 97 0.90 0.52 -8.87
N GLU A 98 0.17 -0.53 -8.53
CA GLU A 98 -0.75 -1.23 -9.42
C GLU A 98 -2.15 -1.33 -8.78
N ASP A 99 -3.15 -1.61 -9.61
CA ASP A 99 -4.47 -1.90 -9.12
C ASP A 99 -4.48 -3.20 -8.30
N PRO A 100 -5.37 -3.32 -7.31
CA PRO A 100 -5.52 -4.54 -6.53
C PRO A 100 -5.78 -5.77 -7.42
N GLU A 101 -4.95 -6.79 -7.23
CA GLU A 101 -5.01 -8.05 -7.97
C GLU A 101 -6.08 -8.96 -7.35
N TRP A 102 -7.05 -9.43 -8.16
CA TRP A 102 -7.97 -10.47 -7.72
C TRP A 102 -7.24 -11.80 -7.56
N ILE A 103 -7.35 -12.40 -6.38
CA ILE A 103 -6.62 -13.65 -6.04
C ILE A 103 -7.53 -14.86 -6.17
N SER A 104 -8.71 -14.82 -5.54
CA SER A 104 -9.62 -15.95 -5.50
C SER A 104 -10.99 -15.55 -4.96
N THR A 105 -11.93 -16.51 -5.00
CA THR A 105 -13.17 -16.48 -4.23
C THR A 105 -13.27 -17.80 -3.47
N GLY A 106 -13.57 -17.76 -2.17
CA GLY A 106 -13.66 -18.97 -1.35
C GLY A 106 -13.59 -18.68 0.14
N SER A 107 -13.05 -19.64 0.90
CA SER A 107 -12.91 -19.46 2.35
C SER A 107 -11.84 -18.42 2.68
N THR A 108 -12.00 -17.73 3.81
CA THR A 108 -11.04 -16.76 4.34
C THR A 108 -9.62 -17.30 4.38
N VAL A 109 -9.43 -18.55 4.82
CA VAL A 109 -8.09 -19.16 4.93
C VAL A 109 -7.41 -19.32 3.55
N HIS A 110 -8.15 -19.67 2.50
CA HIS A 110 -7.61 -19.70 1.14
C HIS A 110 -7.25 -18.30 0.63
N GLY A 111 -8.07 -17.30 0.96
CA GLY A 111 -7.76 -15.90 0.66
C GLY A 111 -6.46 -15.45 1.33
N ILE A 112 -6.26 -15.76 2.62
CA ILE A 112 -5.03 -15.46 3.36
C ILE A 112 -3.83 -16.15 2.72
N GLN A 113 -3.97 -17.44 2.38
CA GLN A 113 -2.91 -18.20 1.72
C GLN A 113 -2.46 -17.50 0.43
N GLY A 114 -3.40 -17.11 -0.42
CA GLY A 114 -3.09 -16.46 -1.70
C GLY A 114 -2.52 -15.05 -1.54
N ILE A 115 -3.06 -14.25 -0.62
CA ILE A 115 -2.59 -12.88 -0.37
C ILE A 115 -1.16 -12.91 0.20
N LEU A 116 -0.89 -13.77 1.19
CA LEU A 116 0.43 -13.92 1.81
C LEU A 116 1.42 -14.73 0.95
N GLY A 117 0.97 -15.34 -0.16
CA GLY A 117 1.81 -16.14 -1.05
C GLY A 117 2.33 -17.42 -0.40
N LEU A 118 1.52 -18.08 0.44
CA LEU A 118 1.91 -19.27 1.20
C LEU A 118 1.71 -20.56 0.38
N ALA A 119 2.63 -21.51 0.53
CA ALA A 119 2.52 -22.83 -0.09
C ALA A 119 1.43 -23.71 0.52
N THR A 120 1.11 -23.51 1.80
CA THR A 120 0.12 -24.27 2.57
C THR A 120 -0.88 -23.35 3.26
N LEU A 121 -2.05 -23.88 3.62
CA LEU A 121 -3.04 -23.12 4.39
C LEU A 121 -2.48 -22.74 5.76
N PRO A 122 -2.58 -21.47 6.17
CA PRO A 122 -2.19 -21.06 7.51
C PRO A 122 -3.24 -21.47 8.55
N THR A 123 -2.80 -21.63 9.80
CA THR A 123 -3.69 -21.71 10.96
C THR A 123 -3.92 -20.32 11.54
N LEU A 124 -5.10 -20.09 12.11
CA LEU A 124 -5.46 -18.82 12.73
C LEU A 124 -5.61 -19.00 14.25
N GLN A 125 -4.91 -18.17 15.01
CA GLN A 125 -5.03 -18.09 16.46
C GLN A 125 -5.58 -16.71 16.83
N SER A 126 -6.58 -16.66 17.70
CA SER A 126 -7.13 -15.38 18.15
C SER A 126 -6.05 -14.58 18.88
N CYS A 127 -6.02 -13.27 18.64
CA CYS A 127 -5.23 -12.32 19.43
C CYS A 127 -6.13 -11.25 20.06
N GLU A 128 -5.60 -10.56 21.07
CA GLU A 128 -6.22 -9.34 21.57
C GLU A 128 -5.91 -8.19 20.61
N LEU A 129 -6.87 -7.30 20.40
CA LEU A 129 -6.68 -6.13 19.53
C LEU A 129 -5.56 -5.21 20.04
N SER A 130 -5.30 -5.19 21.36
CA SER A 130 -4.18 -4.46 21.97
C SER A 130 -2.81 -4.99 21.56
N ASP A 131 -2.73 -6.23 21.07
CA ASP A 131 -1.48 -6.89 20.71
C ASP A 131 -1.10 -6.64 19.24
N LEU A 132 -2.01 -6.03 18.46
CA LEU A 132 -1.70 -5.65 17.08
C LEU A 132 -0.61 -4.57 17.07
N PRO A 133 0.48 -4.76 16.30
CA PRO A 133 1.49 -3.72 16.14
C PRO A 133 0.85 -2.41 15.66
N GLY A 134 1.11 -1.30 16.33
CA GLY A 134 0.58 0.01 15.93
C GLY A 134 -0.86 0.30 16.37
N ALA A 135 -1.51 -0.56 17.18
CA ALA A 135 -2.69 -0.19 17.93
C ALA A 135 -2.27 0.78 19.06
N LYS A 136 -2.47 2.10 18.85
CA LYS A 136 -2.31 3.14 19.87
C LYS A 136 -3.53 4.04 19.87
#